data_AF-A0A6T0RGS7-F1
#
_entry.id   AF-A0A6T0RGS7-F1
#
_cell.length_a   1.000
_cell.length_b   1.000
_cell.length_c   1.000
_cell.angle_alpha   90.00
_cell.angle_beta   90.00
_cell.angle_gamma   90.00
#
_symmetry.space_group_name_H-M   'P 1'
#
loop_
_entity.id
_entity.type
_entity.pdbx_description
1 polymer ?
#
loop_
_entity_poly.entity_id
_entity_poly.type
_entity_poly.pdbx_seq_one_letter_code
_entity_poly.pdbx_strand_id
1 'polypeptide(L)'
;CADAAIRGCTVTTEQARGAVSEDIFVRFLEFRARAWEPARSDGKLVRCPTPHCCQFVVPREAERACCPRCRGMLCAACGHTDHSGVTCDQARATREHPEAERELEALILARGWQRCPVCGAPTELEHGCYFMRCPSESCRGRVHFCYLCGERLQEEDHRPGRSLVHFPRGPYNCECVNTTEEEYRRRHSAAGAGRPGNGGALLDGLQAGVRRLLEF
;
A
#
# COMPACT_ATOMS: atom_id res chain seq x y z
N CYS A 1 -32.98 15.41 -31.71
CA CYS A 1 -31.59 15.91 -31.71
C CYS A 1 -31.50 17.11 -30.78
N ALA A 2 -31.21 16.89 -29.49
CA ALA A 2 -31.04 17.94 -28.48
C ALA A 2 -29.59 17.99 -27.95
N ASP A 3 -28.63 17.62 -28.81
CA ASP A 3 -27.20 17.61 -28.53
C ASP A 3 -26.52 18.89 -29.02
N ALA A 4 -27.05 20.04 -28.65
CA ALA A 4 -26.40 21.31 -28.93
C ALA A 4 -26.48 22.25 -27.72
N ALA A 5 -25.30 22.68 -27.27
CA ALA A 5 -25.02 23.78 -26.33
C ALA A 5 -24.93 23.48 -24.82
N ILE A 6 -24.13 22.48 -24.40
CA ILE A 6 -23.54 22.46 -23.04
C ILE A 6 -22.01 22.29 -23.10
N ARG A 7 -21.34 23.00 -23.99
CA ARG A 7 -19.88 23.17 -23.92
C ARG A 7 -19.60 24.61 -23.50
N GLY A 8 -19.29 24.80 -22.22
CA GLY A 8 -18.91 26.11 -21.66
C GLY A 8 -19.81 26.65 -20.55
N CYS A 9 -20.91 25.98 -20.21
CA CYS A 9 -21.74 26.39 -19.06
C CYS A 9 -21.04 26.02 -17.76
N THR A 10 -20.51 27.01 -17.04
CA THR A 10 -20.02 26.83 -15.67
C THR A 10 -21.22 26.61 -14.76
N VAL A 11 -21.42 25.38 -14.29
CA VAL A 11 -22.46 25.05 -13.31
C VAL A 11 -22.12 25.77 -12.00
N THR A 12 -22.99 26.67 -11.55
CA THR A 12 -22.80 27.35 -10.26
C THR A 12 -23.03 26.39 -9.11
N THR A 13 -22.49 26.71 -7.93
CA THR A 13 -22.65 25.86 -6.74
C THR A 13 -24.13 25.73 -6.35
N GLU A 14 -24.89 26.80 -6.56
CA GLU A 14 -26.29 26.97 -6.23
C GLU A 14 -27.18 26.17 -7.18
N GLN A 15 -26.83 26.15 -8.48
CA GLN A 15 -27.46 25.30 -9.47
C GLN A 15 -27.24 23.81 -9.18
N ALA A 16 -26.01 23.44 -8.80
CA ALA A 16 -25.72 22.07 -8.38
C ALA A 16 -26.52 21.69 -7.12
N ARG A 17 -26.60 22.58 -6.11
CA ARG A 17 -27.38 22.35 -4.88
C ARG A 17 -28.85 22.08 -5.15
N GLY A 18 -29.47 22.83 -6.05
CA GLY A 18 -30.90 22.69 -6.37
C GLY A 18 -31.23 21.48 -7.24
N ALA A 19 -30.25 20.92 -7.94
CA ALA A 19 -30.46 19.85 -8.93
C ALA A 19 -30.15 18.44 -8.41
N VAL A 20 -29.42 18.31 -7.29
CA VAL A 20 -28.93 17.02 -6.79
C VAL A 20 -29.29 16.81 -5.32
N SER A 21 -29.28 15.55 -4.86
CA SER A 21 -29.46 15.23 -3.45
C SER A 21 -28.30 15.75 -2.58
N GLU A 22 -28.53 15.88 -1.28
CA GLU A 22 -27.54 16.40 -0.33
C GLU A 22 -26.22 15.61 -0.37
N ASP A 23 -26.27 14.29 -0.42
CA ASP A 23 -25.07 13.42 -0.50
C ASP A 23 -24.24 13.68 -1.77
N ILE A 24 -24.90 13.86 -2.92
CA ILE A 24 -24.24 14.14 -4.19
C ILE A 24 -23.66 15.56 -4.16
N PHE A 25 -24.36 16.50 -3.53
CA PHE A 25 -23.91 17.87 -3.40
C PHE A 25 -22.65 17.99 -2.53
N VAL A 26 -22.59 17.23 -1.43
CA VAL A 26 -21.37 17.14 -0.60
C VAL A 26 -20.19 16.64 -1.42
N ARG A 27 -20.36 15.56 -2.18
CA ARG A 27 -19.29 15.04 -3.05
C ARG A 27 -18.88 16.04 -4.14
N PHE A 28 -19.82 16.79 -4.69
CA PHE A 28 -19.54 17.87 -5.64
C PHE A 28 -18.66 18.97 -5.02
N LEU A 29 -18.97 19.39 -3.78
CA LEU A 29 -18.16 20.36 -3.05
C LEU A 29 -16.76 19.83 -2.75
N GLU A 30 -16.64 18.58 -2.30
CA GLU A 30 -15.33 17.96 -2.08
C GLU A 30 -14.47 17.92 -3.35
N PHE A 31 -15.08 17.56 -4.48
CA PHE A 31 -14.38 17.50 -5.75
C PHE A 31 -13.92 18.89 -6.19
N ARG A 32 -14.78 19.91 -6.07
CA ARG A 32 -14.40 21.30 -6.37
C ARG A 32 -13.32 21.83 -5.43
N ALA A 33 -13.37 21.51 -4.15
CA ALA A 33 -12.35 21.92 -3.19
C ALA A 33 -10.98 21.29 -3.50
N ARG A 34 -10.96 20.03 -3.96
CA ARG A 34 -9.72 19.34 -4.38
C ARG A 34 -9.14 19.91 -5.68
N ALA A 35 -10.00 20.34 -6.60
CA ALA A 35 -9.61 20.92 -7.89
C ALA A 35 -9.30 22.42 -7.81
N TRP A 36 -9.56 23.06 -6.66
CA TRP A 36 -9.32 24.48 -6.49
C TRP A 36 -7.83 24.75 -6.31
N GLU A 37 -7.31 25.68 -7.10
CA GLU A 37 -5.94 26.17 -7.01
C GLU A 37 -5.96 27.67 -6.66
N PRO A 38 -5.07 28.14 -5.76
CA PRO A 38 -4.95 29.57 -5.48
C PRO A 38 -4.47 30.31 -6.73
N ALA A 39 -4.88 31.58 -6.88
CA ALA A 39 -4.37 32.42 -7.95
C ALA A 39 -2.84 32.55 -7.84
N ARG A 40 -2.17 32.87 -8.97
CA ARG A 40 -0.70 32.97 -8.99
C ARG A 40 -0.15 33.94 -7.95
N SER A 41 -0.90 35.01 -7.63
CA SER A 41 -0.59 36.02 -6.62
C SER A 41 -0.68 35.53 -5.18
N ASP A 42 -1.54 34.54 -4.91
CA ASP A 42 -1.96 34.22 -3.54
C ASP A 42 -1.06 33.16 -2.90
N GLY A 43 -0.33 32.40 -3.72
CA GLY A 43 0.68 31.45 -3.26
C GLY A 43 0.60 30.10 -3.97
N LYS A 44 1.02 29.07 -3.24
CA LYS A 44 0.93 27.65 -3.60
C LYS A 44 0.24 26.88 -2.48
N LEU A 45 -0.45 25.81 -2.87
CA LEU A 45 -1.19 24.97 -1.94
C LEU A 45 -0.25 23.85 -1.43
N VAL A 46 -0.08 23.75 -0.12
CA VAL A 46 0.79 22.75 0.52
C VAL A 46 -0.03 21.90 1.49
N ARG A 47 0.18 20.58 1.44
CA ARG A 47 -0.48 19.62 2.32
C ARG A 47 0.45 19.26 3.49
N CYS A 48 -0.08 19.25 4.70
CA CYS A 48 0.66 18.79 5.86
C CYS A 48 0.95 17.27 5.76
N PRO A 49 2.18 16.81 6.05
CA PRO A 49 2.54 15.39 5.97
C PRO A 49 1.87 14.54 7.06
N THR A 50 1.41 15.14 8.16
CA THR A 50 0.73 14.42 9.24
C THR A 50 -0.57 13.79 8.71
N PRO A 51 -0.82 12.48 8.94
CA PRO A 51 -2.06 11.82 8.57
C PRO A 51 -3.29 12.57 9.10
N HIS A 52 -4.33 12.66 8.27
CA HIS A 52 -5.59 13.34 8.61
C HIS A 52 -5.48 14.83 9.01
N CYS A 53 -4.39 15.51 8.65
CA CYS A 53 -4.20 16.94 8.88
C CYS A 53 -4.80 17.80 7.74
N CYS A 54 -4.47 19.09 7.69
CA CYS A 54 -5.02 20.07 6.74
C CYS A 54 -4.07 20.38 5.56
N GLN A 55 -4.66 21.05 4.57
CA GLN A 55 -3.99 21.63 3.42
C GLN A 55 -4.23 23.15 3.46
N PHE A 56 -3.21 23.95 3.15
CA PHE A 56 -3.25 25.40 3.34
C PHE A 56 -2.36 26.12 2.32
N VAL A 57 -2.61 27.41 2.13
CA VAL A 57 -1.87 28.25 1.17
C VAL A 57 -0.62 28.81 1.82
N VAL A 58 0.49 28.74 1.10
CA VAL A 58 1.79 29.23 1.52
C VAL A 58 2.32 30.19 0.43
N PRO A 59 2.99 31.31 0.78
CA PRO A 59 3.69 32.13 -0.19
C PRO A 59 4.65 31.30 -1.06
N ARG A 60 4.82 31.64 -2.34
CA ARG A 60 5.64 30.82 -3.26
C ARG A 60 7.11 30.86 -2.89
N GLU A 61 7.55 31.99 -2.36
CA GLU A 61 8.91 32.33 -1.93
C GLU A 61 9.24 31.76 -0.55
N ALA A 62 8.25 31.27 0.19
CA ALA A 62 8.51 30.64 1.47
C ALA A 62 9.20 29.29 1.26
N GLU A 63 10.31 29.10 1.98
CA GLU A 63 11.03 27.83 2.08
C GLU A 63 10.47 26.94 3.19
N ARG A 64 9.91 27.57 4.23
CA ARG A 64 9.36 26.92 5.42
C ARG A 64 7.94 27.38 5.68
N ALA A 65 7.11 26.49 6.18
CA ALA A 65 5.75 26.80 6.59
C ALA A 65 5.43 26.10 7.90
N CYS A 66 4.59 26.75 8.71
CA CYS A 66 4.03 26.17 9.92
C CYS A 66 2.58 25.76 9.65
N CYS A 67 2.23 24.52 9.93
CA CYS A 67 0.86 24.05 9.77
C CYS A 67 -0.06 24.77 10.79
N PRO A 68 -1.15 25.42 10.36
CA PRO A 68 -2.03 26.15 11.28
C PRO A 68 -2.81 25.21 12.22
N ARG A 69 -2.93 23.92 11.89
CA ARG A 69 -3.69 22.94 12.68
C ARG A 69 -2.83 22.19 13.69
N CYS A 70 -1.73 21.56 13.26
CA CYS A 70 -0.87 20.76 14.13
C CYS A 70 0.38 21.51 14.61
N ARG A 71 0.64 22.73 14.13
CA ARG A 71 1.84 23.53 14.42
C ARG A 71 3.17 22.86 14.02
N GLY A 72 3.10 21.79 13.22
CA GLY A 72 4.28 21.13 12.66
C GLY A 72 4.99 22.02 11.64
N MET A 73 6.32 22.03 11.68
CA MET A 73 7.15 22.73 10.70
C MET A 73 7.38 21.85 9.47
N LEU A 74 7.21 22.43 8.29
CA LEU A 74 7.35 21.73 7.02
C LEU A 74 8.11 22.55 5.98
N CYS A 75 8.76 21.85 5.06
CA CYS A 75 9.37 22.46 3.90
C CYS A 75 8.28 22.84 2.90
N ALA A 76 8.19 24.12 2.56
CA ALA A 76 7.20 24.62 1.62
C ALA A 76 7.52 24.25 0.16
N ALA A 77 8.73 23.80 -0.15
CA ALA A 77 9.10 23.32 -1.49
C ALA A 77 8.65 21.86 -1.73
N CYS A 78 8.93 20.95 -0.80
CA CYS A 78 8.61 19.52 -0.96
C CYS A 78 7.33 19.08 -0.23
N GLY A 79 6.78 19.90 0.67
CA GLY A 79 5.56 19.59 1.43
C GLY A 79 5.75 18.54 2.53
N HIS A 80 6.99 18.17 2.85
CA HIS A 80 7.30 17.21 3.90
C HIS A 80 7.88 17.89 5.15
N THR A 81 8.22 17.08 6.17
CA THR A 81 8.83 17.55 7.42
C THR A 81 10.02 18.47 7.16
N ASP A 82 10.15 19.51 7.99
CA ASP A 82 11.25 20.48 7.91
C ASP A 82 12.60 19.76 7.91
N HIS A 83 13.45 20.12 6.95
CA HIS A 83 14.77 19.52 6.77
C HIS A 83 15.82 20.61 6.52
N SER A 84 15.83 21.61 7.41
CA SER A 84 16.79 22.71 7.34
C SER A 84 18.23 22.20 7.31
N GLY A 85 19.04 22.74 6.39
CA GLY A 85 20.45 22.35 6.22
C GLY A 85 20.70 21.20 5.23
N VAL A 86 19.68 20.55 4.70
CA VAL A 86 19.81 19.55 3.61
C VAL A 86 18.85 19.84 2.46
N THR A 87 19.25 19.49 1.25
CA THR A 87 18.42 19.68 0.06
C THR A 87 17.20 18.76 0.09
N CYS A 88 16.13 19.13 -0.63
CA CYS A 88 14.93 18.29 -0.76
C CYS A 88 15.24 16.88 -1.28
N ASP A 89 16.23 16.75 -2.17
CA ASP A 89 16.63 15.45 -2.74
C ASP A 89 17.37 14.58 -1.72
N GLN A 90 18.26 15.17 -0.91
CA GLN A 90 18.91 14.45 0.19
C GLN A 90 17.88 14.02 1.26
N ALA A 91 16.98 14.92 1.63
CA ALA A 91 15.91 14.60 2.58
C ALA A 91 14.98 13.49 2.03
N ARG A 92 14.72 13.48 0.73
CA ARG A 92 14.01 12.38 0.06
C ARG A 92 14.78 11.07 0.16
N ALA A 93 16.06 11.07 -0.19
CA ALA A 93 16.91 9.88 -0.19
C ALA A 93 17.17 9.30 1.21
N THR A 94 16.97 10.07 2.28
CA THR A 94 16.98 9.54 3.66
C THR A 94 15.64 8.95 4.09
N ARG A 95 14.52 9.46 3.56
CA ARG A 95 13.16 8.96 3.89
C ARG A 95 12.80 7.72 3.10
N GLU A 96 13.09 7.75 1.80
CA GLU A 96 13.12 6.56 0.97
C GLU A 96 14.38 5.83 1.44
N HIS A 97 14.25 4.72 2.17
CA HIS A 97 15.40 3.88 2.55
C HIS A 97 15.58 2.81 1.47
N PRO A 98 16.19 3.12 0.30
CA PRO A 98 16.35 2.13 -0.77
C PRO A 98 17.20 0.95 -0.30
N GLU A 99 18.07 1.16 0.69
CA GLU A 99 18.85 0.10 1.33
C GLU A 99 17.94 -0.86 2.10
N ALA A 100 17.00 -0.35 2.91
CA ALA A 100 16.06 -1.18 3.65
C ALA A 100 15.12 -1.96 2.71
N GLU A 101 14.70 -1.35 1.59
CA GLU A 101 13.90 -2.02 0.57
C GLU A 101 14.71 -3.12 -0.14
N ARG A 102 15.98 -2.87 -0.47
CA ARG A 102 16.89 -3.88 -1.02
C ARG A 102 17.17 -5.02 -0.05
N GLU A 103 17.36 -4.71 1.23
CA GLU A 103 17.53 -5.70 2.29
C GLU A 103 16.28 -6.56 2.45
N LEU A 104 15.09 -5.94 2.41
CA LEU A 104 13.83 -6.67 2.44
C LEU A 104 13.67 -7.59 1.22
N GLU A 105 13.97 -7.11 0.01
CA GLU A 105 13.95 -7.96 -1.20
C GLU A 105 14.95 -9.12 -1.10
N ALA A 106 16.17 -8.85 -0.63
CA ALA A 106 17.17 -9.89 -0.42
C ALA A 106 16.70 -10.93 0.60
N LEU A 107 16.04 -10.51 1.68
CA LEU A 107 15.46 -11.41 2.68
C LEU A 107 14.31 -12.23 2.12
N ILE A 108 13.41 -11.63 1.33
CA ILE A 108 12.29 -12.33 0.68
C ILE A 108 12.83 -13.44 -0.23
N LEU A 109 13.85 -13.14 -1.04
CA LEU A 109 14.49 -14.11 -1.91
C LEU A 109 15.22 -15.19 -1.11
N ALA A 110 16.00 -14.80 -0.09
CA ALA A 110 16.79 -15.72 0.73
C ALA A 110 15.94 -16.65 1.61
N ARG A 111 14.73 -16.22 2.00
CA ARG A 111 13.76 -17.05 2.75
C ARG A 111 12.75 -17.74 1.86
N GLY A 112 12.71 -17.40 0.57
CA GLY A 112 11.72 -17.92 -0.34
C GLY A 112 10.29 -17.50 0.01
N TRP A 113 10.10 -16.30 0.56
CA TRP A 113 8.78 -15.79 0.89
C TRP A 113 7.98 -15.46 -0.37
N GLN A 114 6.69 -15.80 -0.37
CA GLN A 114 5.78 -15.49 -1.47
C GLN A 114 5.11 -14.13 -1.27
N ARG A 115 4.79 -13.43 -2.35
CA ARG A 115 4.05 -12.16 -2.30
C ARG A 115 2.56 -12.35 -2.55
N CYS A 116 1.77 -11.53 -1.87
CA CYS A 116 0.35 -11.41 -2.19
C CYS A 116 0.18 -10.84 -3.62
N PRO A 117 -0.60 -11.47 -4.50
CA PRO A 117 -0.78 -11.00 -5.88
C PRO A 117 -1.55 -9.68 -6.00
N VAL A 118 -2.13 -9.18 -4.91
CA VAL A 118 -2.94 -7.94 -4.91
C VAL A 118 -2.20 -6.77 -4.26
N CYS A 119 -1.64 -6.95 -3.07
CA CYS A 119 -0.96 -5.85 -2.34
C CYS A 119 0.57 -5.94 -2.38
N GLY A 120 1.13 -7.03 -2.92
CA GLY A 120 2.59 -7.23 -2.99
C GLY A 120 3.27 -7.52 -1.65
N ALA A 121 2.52 -7.56 -0.54
CA ALA A 121 3.08 -7.80 0.79
C ALA A 121 3.75 -9.19 0.84
N PRO A 122 4.99 -9.30 1.36
CA PRO A 122 5.64 -10.58 1.55
C PRO A 122 4.91 -11.38 2.63
N THR A 123 4.81 -12.67 2.41
CA THR A 123 4.11 -13.61 3.29
C THR A 123 5.03 -14.78 3.55
N GLU A 124 5.24 -15.09 4.83
CA GLU A 124 5.96 -16.28 5.28
C GLU A 124 5.00 -17.48 5.35
N LEU A 125 5.49 -18.67 4.98
CA LEU A 125 4.81 -19.93 5.23
C LEU A 125 5.53 -20.63 6.37
N GLU A 126 4.95 -20.61 7.57
CA GLU A 126 5.54 -21.26 8.74
C GLU A 126 5.43 -22.80 8.65
N HIS A 127 4.24 -23.31 8.31
CA HIS A 127 3.97 -24.74 8.13
C HIS A 127 2.54 -24.96 7.60
N GLY A 128 2.31 -26.10 6.96
CA GLY A 128 0.95 -26.60 6.69
C GLY A 128 0.39 -26.25 5.31
N CYS A 129 -0.64 -25.40 5.28
CA CYS A 129 -1.52 -25.22 4.13
C CYS A 129 -0.95 -24.19 3.14
N TYR A 130 -0.76 -24.58 1.88
CA TYR A 130 -0.34 -23.70 0.79
C TYR A 130 -1.47 -22.81 0.25
N PHE A 131 -2.70 -22.95 0.77
CA PHE A 131 -3.77 -21.97 0.60
C PHE A 131 -3.58 -20.85 1.64
N MET A 132 -3.07 -19.71 1.20
CA MET A 132 -2.68 -18.62 2.09
C MET A 132 -3.71 -17.51 2.11
N ARG A 133 -3.87 -16.90 3.28
CA ARG A 133 -4.63 -15.68 3.50
C ARG A 133 -3.65 -14.53 3.73
N CYS A 134 -3.77 -13.45 2.97
CA CYS A 134 -2.84 -12.31 3.09
C CYS A 134 -3.01 -11.59 4.44
N PRO A 135 -1.97 -11.52 5.30
CA PRO A 135 -2.07 -10.89 6.62
C PRO A 135 -1.93 -9.37 6.60
N SER A 136 -1.63 -8.77 5.44
CA SER A 136 -1.38 -7.32 5.34
C SER A 136 -2.58 -6.46 5.75
N GLU A 137 -2.29 -5.29 6.32
CA GLU A 137 -3.30 -4.27 6.65
C GLU A 137 -4.12 -3.81 5.45
N SER A 138 -3.53 -3.83 4.25
CA SER A 138 -4.22 -3.47 3.01
C SER A 138 -5.31 -4.49 2.63
N CYS A 139 -5.02 -5.78 2.80
CA CYS A 139 -5.94 -6.85 2.44
C CYS A 139 -6.86 -7.28 3.60
N ARG A 140 -6.43 -7.11 4.85
CA ARG A 140 -7.14 -7.54 6.08
C ARG A 140 -7.67 -8.97 6.00
N GLY A 141 -6.88 -9.88 5.45
CA GLY A 141 -7.26 -11.27 5.30
C GLY A 141 -8.32 -11.57 4.23
N ARG A 142 -8.71 -10.63 3.38
CA ARG A 142 -9.72 -10.86 2.32
C ARG A 142 -9.17 -11.49 1.06
N VAL A 143 -7.86 -11.42 0.85
CA VAL A 143 -7.21 -11.98 -0.34
C VAL A 143 -6.63 -13.34 0.02
N HIS A 144 -7.04 -14.35 -0.74
CA HIS A 144 -6.51 -15.71 -0.67
C HIS A 144 -5.67 -16.00 -1.91
N PHE A 145 -4.61 -16.78 -1.77
CA PHE A 145 -3.72 -17.12 -2.88
C PHE A 145 -2.95 -18.41 -2.62
N CYS A 146 -2.46 -19.03 -3.69
CA CYS A 146 -1.59 -20.19 -3.61
C CYS A 146 -0.15 -19.75 -3.32
N TYR A 147 0.45 -20.29 -2.26
CA TYR A 147 1.83 -19.96 -1.91
C TYR A 147 2.84 -20.49 -2.94
N LEU A 148 2.54 -21.63 -3.58
CA LEU A 148 3.44 -22.30 -4.52
C LEU A 148 3.59 -21.53 -5.84
N CYS A 149 2.49 -21.04 -6.40
CA CYS A 149 2.48 -20.39 -7.71
C CYS A 149 2.13 -18.89 -7.68
N GLY A 150 1.65 -18.37 -6.54
CA GLY A 150 1.25 -16.96 -6.40
C GLY A 150 -0.13 -16.63 -6.99
N GLU A 151 -0.87 -17.62 -7.52
CA GLU A 151 -2.18 -17.39 -8.11
C GLU A 151 -3.20 -16.98 -7.05
N ARG A 152 -4.05 -15.99 -7.38
CA ARG A 152 -5.15 -15.57 -6.51
C ARG A 152 -6.23 -16.66 -6.48
N LEU A 153 -6.64 -17.04 -5.29
CA LEU A 153 -7.71 -18.00 -5.05
C LEU A 153 -8.93 -17.31 -4.43
N GLN A 154 -10.07 -17.97 -4.52
CA GLN A 154 -11.28 -17.59 -3.80
C GLN A 154 -11.32 -18.31 -2.45
N GLU A 155 -12.08 -17.79 -1.50
CA GLU A 155 -12.21 -18.41 -0.17
C GLU A 155 -12.78 -19.84 -0.25
N GLU A 156 -13.69 -20.08 -1.20
CA GLU A 156 -14.33 -21.39 -1.35
C GLU A 156 -13.38 -22.45 -1.91
N ASP A 157 -12.22 -22.05 -2.47
CA ASP A 157 -11.18 -22.99 -2.95
C ASP A 157 -10.51 -23.74 -1.81
N HIS A 158 -10.75 -23.40 -0.54
CA HIS A 158 -10.31 -24.21 0.59
C HIS A 158 -11.38 -25.20 1.10
N ARG A 159 -12.59 -25.19 0.52
CA ARG A 159 -13.67 -26.11 0.93
C ARG A 159 -13.33 -27.56 0.57
N PRO A 160 -13.71 -28.56 1.40
CA PRO A 160 -13.59 -29.97 1.02
C PRO A 160 -14.24 -30.24 -0.33
N GLY A 161 -13.49 -30.85 -1.25
CA GLY A 161 -13.92 -31.15 -2.63
C GLY A 161 -13.58 -30.05 -3.66
N ARG A 162 -13.72 -28.76 -3.34
CA ARG A 162 -13.38 -27.66 -4.27
C ARG A 162 -11.89 -27.35 -4.32
N SER A 163 -11.18 -27.59 -3.21
CA SER A 163 -9.71 -27.47 -3.15
C SER A 163 -8.97 -28.35 -4.14
N LEU A 164 -9.59 -29.41 -4.65
CA LEU A 164 -9.02 -30.29 -5.67
C LEU A 164 -8.86 -29.64 -7.05
N VAL A 165 -9.55 -28.52 -7.31
CA VAL A 165 -9.45 -27.80 -8.59
C VAL A 165 -8.06 -27.19 -8.76
N HIS A 166 -7.54 -26.54 -7.72
CA HIS A 166 -6.20 -25.93 -7.75
C HIS A 166 -5.13 -26.81 -7.08
N PHE A 167 -5.50 -27.59 -6.07
CA PHE A 167 -4.62 -28.51 -5.35
C PHE A 167 -5.08 -29.95 -5.56
N PRO A 168 -4.58 -30.66 -6.59
CA PRO A 168 -5.07 -31.99 -6.96
C PRO A 168 -5.00 -33.03 -5.83
N ARG A 169 -4.02 -32.91 -4.92
CA ARG A 169 -3.88 -33.77 -3.75
C ARG A 169 -4.29 -33.09 -2.44
N GLY A 170 -4.86 -31.89 -2.52
CA GLY A 170 -5.24 -31.04 -1.40
C GLY A 170 -4.15 -30.04 -1.00
N PRO A 171 -4.53 -28.96 -0.30
CA PRO A 171 -3.70 -27.77 -0.14
C PRO A 171 -2.56 -27.94 0.87
N TYR A 172 -2.44 -29.10 1.52
CA TYR A 172 -1.35 -29.44 2.44
C TYR A 172 -0.15 -30.09 1.74
N ASN A 173 -0.24 -30.33 0.43
CA ASN A 173 0.84 -30.92 -0.35
C ASN A 173 1.60 -29.82 -1.10
N CYS A 174 2.89 -30.04 -1.29
CA CYS A 174 3.78 -29.11 -2.00
C CYS A 174 3.60 -29.24 -3.54
N GLU A 175 2.36 -29.23 -4.01
CA GLU A 175 2.00 -29.31 -5.42
C GLU A 175 0.68 -28.58 -5.69
N CYS A 176 0.60 -27.93 -6.84
CA CYS A 176 -0.62 -27.34 -7.37
C CYS A 176 -0.67 -27.51 -8.89
N VAL A 177 -1.80 -27.17 -9.51
CA VAL A 177 -1.96 -27.27 -10.97
C VAL A 177 -0.91 -26.50 -11.79
N ASN A 178 -0.30 -25.47 -11.21
CA ASN A 178 0.69 -24.61 -11.89
C ASN A 178 2.13 -24.86 -11.46
N THR A 179 2.38 -25.74 -10.49
CA THR A 179 3.72 -25.92 -9.91
C THR A 179 3.82 -27.30 -9.27
N THR A 180 4.82 -28.05 -9.72
CA THR A 180 5.21 -29.31 -9.10
C THR A 180 6.15 -29.08 -7.91
N GLU A 181 6.25 -30.08 -7.03
CA GLU A 181 7.15 -30.03 -5.88
C GLU A 181 8.62 -29.81 -6.29
N GLU A 182 9.06 -30.43 -7.37
CA GLU A 182 10.42 -30.28 -7.89
C GLU A 182 10.69 -28.87 -8.43
N GLU A 183 9.74 -28.27 -9.13
CA GLU A 183 9.83 -26.88 -9.61
C GLU A 183 9.81 -25.88 -8.47
N TYR A 184 8.96 -26.10 -7.47
CA TYR A 184 8.93 -25.28 -6.26
C TYR A 184 10.28 -25.38 -5.54
N ARG A 185 10.77 -26.58 -5.25
CA ARG A 185 12.07 -26.78 -4.62
C ARG A 185 13.21 -26.19 -5.43
N ARG A 186 13.20 -26.27 -6.76
CA ARG A 186 14.24 -25.63 -7.62
C ARG A 186 14.22 -24.11 -7.55
N ARG A 187 13.05 -23.48 -7.44
CA ARG A 187 12.96 -22.02 -7.26
C ARG A 187 13.41 -21.58 -5.87
N HIS A 188 13.22 -22.45 -4.88
CA HIS A 188 13.50 -22.15 -3.46
C HIS A 188 14.77 -22.85 -2.93
N SER A 189 15.58 -23.49 -3.78
CA SER A 189 16.78 -24.25 -3.38
C SER A 189 17.98 -23.37 -3.03
N ALA A 190 18.05 -22.15 -3.59
CA ALA A 190 19.03 -21.15 -3.18
C ALA A 190 18.72 -20.56 -1.79
N ALA A 191 17.48 -20.70 -1.33
CA ALA A 191 16.97 -20.20 -0.07
C ALA A 191 17.11 -21.23 1.07
N GLY A 192 18.20 -22.00 1.13
CA GLY A 192 18.57 -22.84 2.28
C GLY A 192 17.41 -23.59 2.97
N ALA A 193 16.44 -24.11 2.23
CA ALA A 193 15.21 -24.65 2.80
C ALA A 193 15.48 -26.04 3.38
N GLY A 194 15.85 -26.07 4.66
CA GLY A 194 15.57 -27.21 5.51
C GLY A 194 14.08 -27.58 5.37
N ARG A 195 13.77 -28.88 5.46
CA ARG A 195 12.40 -29.40 5.40
C ARG A 195 11.45 -28.48 6.20
N PRO A 196 10.23 -28.18 5.73
CA PRO A 196 9.20 -27.59 6.57
C PRO A 196 8.82 -28.63 7.62
N GLY A 197 9.57 -28.64 8.71
CA GLY A 197 9.65 -29.76 9.63
C GLY A 197 10.65 -29.45 10.72
N ASN A 198 10.14 -28.80 11.77
CA ASN A 198 10.75 -28.57 13.08
C ASN A 198 11.70 -27.37 13.19
N GLY A 199 11.17 -26.26 13.74
CA GLY A 199 11.91 -25.05 14.03
C GLY A 199 11.17 -24.14 15.00
N GLY A 200 10.69 -24.69 16.12
CA GLY A 200 10.05 -23.95 17.22
C GLY A 200 10.99 -23.02 17.99
N ALA A 201 11.92 -22.33 17.33
CA ALA A 201 12.89 -21.45 17.98
C ALA A 201 13.42 -20.38 17.01
N LEU A 202 12.57 -19.43 16.58
CA LEU A 202 13.05 -18.12 16.11
C LEU A 202 11.97 -17.02 16.09
N LEU A 203 10.98 -17.07 16.97
CA LEU A 203 9.98 -15.99 17.12
C LEU A 203 10.47 -14.83 18.02
N ASP A 204 11.69 -14.90 18.57
CA ASP A 204 12.19 -13.90 19.53
C ASP A 204 13.00 -12.75 18.89
N GLY A 205 13.42 -12.86 17.62
CA GLY A 205 14.30 -11.87 16.98
C GLY A 205 13.60 -10.76 16.19
N LEU A 206 12.47 -11.08 15.54
CA LEU A 206 11.78 -10.16 14.62
C LEU A 206 10.76 -9.24 15.31
N GLN A 207 10.30 -9.60 16.52
CA GLN A 207 9.44 -8.73 17.33
C GLN A 207 10.16 -7.47 17.85
N ALA A 208 11.50 -7.43 17.84
CA ALA A 208 12.28 -6.26 18.28
C ALA A 208 12.52 -5.22 17.16
N GLY A 209 12.42 -5.61 15.89
CA GLY A 209 12.64 -4.71 14.74
C GLY A 209 11.36 -4.00 14.29
N VAL A 210 10.25 -4.74 14.18
CA VAL A 210 8.98 -4.22 13.66
C VAL A 210 8.29 -3.27 14.66
N ARG A 211 8.54 -3.41 15.97
CA ARG A 211 8.03 -2.48 16.99
C ARG A 211 8.65 -1.08 16.93
N ARG A 212 9.77 -0.87 16.21
CA ARG A 212 10.39 0.46 16.06
C ARG A 212 9.89 1.28 14.87
N LEU A 213 9.05 0.70 14.01
CA LEU A 213 8.50 1.40 12.83
C LEU A 213 7.04 1.85 13.00
N LEU A 214 6.43 1.63 14.17
CA LEU A 214 5.04 2.03 14.46
C LEU A 214 4.90 2.98 15.66
N GLU A 215 6.02 3.55 16.15
CA GLU A 215 6.00 4.65 17.12
C GLU A 215 6.81 5.84 16.61
N PHE A 216 6.35 6.44 15.51
CA PHE A 216 6.57 7.86 15.15
C PHE A 216 5.42 8.38 14.30
#